data_AF-A0A952HYS6-F1
#
_entry.id   AF-A0A952HYS6-F1
#
_cell.length_a   1.000
_cell.length_b   1.000
_cell.length_c   1.000
_cell.angle_alpha   90.00
_cell.angle_beta   90.00
_cell.angle_gamma   90.00
#
_symmetry.space_group_name_H-M   'P 1'
#
loop_
_entity.id
_entity.type
_entity.pdbx_description
1 polymer ?
#
loop_
_entity_poly.entity_id
_entity_poly.type
_entity_poly.pdbx_seq_one_letter_code
_entity_poly.pdbx_strand_id
1 'polypeptide(L)'
;MFLDPEYLNKVNWLSFFIVGLGLSAFTIAFQVTSYILCAYRYNFLGNLQSPFVKYSLNNSIIPIVFTLYYIFRFINFQLDSEAATVFNVLTKILGFIIGYLIVLVLSYLYFKTTNLDIVKHLAENVDKTIRKSRLQRVNVMDRLNMAKTQKAIITSYIDFPFSIKKTKNNYPVDRETILKVFDQNQLNALLIQFFAFIIILFLGLFRDISWLQIPAAASVLLLFSILLLFTGAVYYWLKDWAIPIFLI
;
A
#
# COMPACT_ATOMS: atom_id res chain seq x y z
N MET A 1 6.85 0.95 23.91
CA MET A 1 5.98 1.58 22.88
C MET A 1 5.67 0.62 21.72
N PHE A 2 6.61 0.27 20.83
CA PHE A 2 6.31 -0.70 19.74
C PHE A 2 6.35 -2.16 20.21
N LEU A 3 7.33 -2.53 21.03
CA LEU A 3 7.46 -3.88 21.59
C LEU A 3 6.57 -4.11 22.82
N ASP A 4 5.98 -3.02 23.32
CA ASP A 4 5.09 -3.00 24.47
C ASP A 4 4.06 -1.88 24.25
N PRO A 5 3.02 -2.15 23.43
CA PRO A 5 1.95 -1.22 23.14
C PRO A 5 0.89 -1.27 24.23
N GLU A 6 0.58 -0.11 24.78
CA GLU A 6 -0.43 0.05 25.83
C GLU A 6 -1.76 0.52 25.23
N TYR A 7 -2.86 -0.10 25.66
CA TYR A 7 -4.22 0.31 25.35
C TYR A 7 -5.08 0.16 26.60
N LEU A 8 -5.83 1.21 26.97
CA LEU A 8 -6.59 1.25 28.23
C LEU A 8 -5.75 0.88 29.45
N ASN A 9 -4.51 1.39 29.50
CA ASN A 9 -3.51 1.12 30.52
C ASN A 9 -3.13 -0.37 30.67
N LYS A 10 -3.29 -1.15 29.61
CA LYS A 10 -2.99 -2.58 29.58
C LYS A 10 -2.24 -2.97 28.31
N VAL A 11 -1.35 -3.94 28.45
CA VAL A 11 -0.65 -4.56 27.33
C VAL A 11 -1.22 -5.96 27.14
N ASN A 12 -2.19 -6.08 26.22
CA ASN A 12 -2.90 -7.33 25.98
C ASN A 12 -3.03 -7.62 24.48
N TRP A 13 -3.75 -8.70 24.18
CA TRP A 13 -4.10 -9.10 22.81
C TRP A 13 -4.65 -7.94 21.97
N LEU A 14 -5.49 -7.08 22.56
CA LEU A 14 -6.17 -6.00 21.86
C LEU A 14 -5.22 -4.84 21.54
N SER A 15 -4.27 -4.54 22.44
CA SER A 15 -3.21 -3.56 22.16
C SER A 15 -2.37 -3.98 20.94
N PHE A 16 -1.99 -5.26 20.88
CA PHE A 16 -1.26 -5.81 19.75
C PHE A 16 -2.10 -5.93 18.48
N PHE A 17 -3.39 -6.23 18.60
CA PHE A 17 -4.34 -6.21 17.49
C PHE A 17 -4.40 -4.85 16.81
N ILE A 18 -4.52 -3.76 17.58
CA ILE A 18 -4.55 -2.40 17.03
C ILE A 18 -3.22 -2.03 16.36
N VAL A 19 -2.08 -2.46 16.92
CA VAL A 19 -0.77 -2.28 16.27
C VAL A 19 -0.69 -3.07 14.96
N GLY A 20 -1.27 -4.28 14.91
CA GLY A 20 -1.39 -5.06 13.68
C GLY A 20 -2.19 -4.33 12.59
N LEU A 21 -3.33 -3.73 12.96
CA LEU A 21 -4.12 -2.88 12.05
C LEU A 21 -3.29 -1.71 11.51
N GLY A 22 -2.58 -1.00 12.38
CA GLY A 22 -1.73 0.14 12.03
C GLY A 22 -0.57 -0.24 11.13
N LEU A 23 0.09 -1.38 11.39
CA LEU A 23 1.21 -1.83 10.56
C LEU A 23 0.74 -2.28 9.19
N SER A 24 -0.42 -2.92 9.11
CA SER A 24 -1.01 -3.32 7.84
C SER A 24 -1.39 -2.09 6.99
N ALA A 25 -1.97 -1.07 7.60
CA ALA A 25 -2.22 0.21 6.93
C ALA A 25 -0.93 0.83 6.38
N PHE A 26 0.15 0.81 7.17
CA PHE A 26 1.49 1.24 6.72
C PHE A 26 2.03 0.40 5.56
N THR A 27 1.90 -0.92 5.63
CA THR A 27 2.28 -1.81 4.52
C THR A 27 1.51 -1.48 3.24
N ILE A 28 0.19 -1.26 3.33
CA ILE A 28 -0.62 -0.88 2.17
C ILE A 28 -0.19 0.48 1.63
N ALA A 29 0.09 1.46 2.50
CA ALA A 29 0.61 2.76 2.10
C ALA A 29 1.95 2.66 1.36
N PHE A 30 2.86 1.83 1.85
CA PHE A 30 4.12 1.51 1.18
C PHE A 30 3.90 0.87 -0.20
N GLN A 31 3.00 -0.10 -0.31
CA GLN A 31 2.71 -0.78 -1.59
C GLN A 31 2.10 0.18 -2.61
N VAL A 32 1.15 1.01 -2.20
CA VAL A 32 0.53 2.03 -3.06
C VAL A 32 1.56 3.05 -3.51
N THR A 33 2.35 3.59 -2.60
CA THR A 33 3.39 4.58 -2.93
C THR A 33 4.41 3.99 -3.90
N SER A 34 4.89 2.78 -3.61
CA SER A 34 5.83 2.08 -4.50
C SER A 34 5.22 1.80 -5.87
N TYR A 35 3.94 1.42 -5.94
CA TYR A 35 3.22 1.24 -7.19
C TYR A 35 3.17 2.52 -8.02
N ILE A 36 2.83 3.67 -7.39
CA ILE A 36 2.81 4.98 -8.06
C ILE A 36 4.19 5.33 -8.63
N LEU A 37 5.25 5.10 -7.84
CA LEU A 37 6.61 5.50 -8.19
C LEU A 37 7.31 4.54 -9.16
N CYS A 38 6.96 3.25 -9.16
CA CYS A 38 7.76 2.23 -9.85
C CYS A 38 6.96 1.42 -10.89
N ALA A 39 5.63 1.41 -10.86
CA ALA A 39 4.85 0.53 -11.74
C ALA A 39 5.03 0.82 -13.24
N TYR A 40 5.38 2.06 -13.62
CA TYR A 40 5.66 2.41 -15.03
C TYR A 40 6.84 1.63 -15.62
N ARG A 41 7.75 1.11 -14.78
CA ARG A 41 8.88 0.27 -15.22
C ARG A 41 8.42 -1.14 -15.63
N TYR A 42 7.21 -1.53 -15.23
CA TYR A 42 6.66 -2.88 -15.33
C TYR A 42 5.44 -2.92 -16.26
N ASN A 43 5.65 -2.55 -17.53
CA ASN A 43 4.59 -2.42 -18.54
C ASN A 43 3.67 -3.65 -18.68
N PHE A 44 4.18 -4.86 -18.43
CA PHE A 44 3.38 -6.09 -18.51
C PHE A 44 2.21 -6.12 -17.50
N LEU A 45 2.31 -5.39 -16.38
CA LEU A 45 1.26 -5.31 -15.37
C LEU A 45 -0.04 -4.72 -15.92
N GLY A 46 0.05 -3.79 -16.88
CA GLY A 46 -1.13 -3.14 -17.49
C GLY A 46 -2.04 -4.10 -18.25
N ASN A 47 -1.54 -5.27 -18.62
CA ASN A 47 -2.28 -6.30 -19.36
C ASN A 47 -2.79 -7.43 -18.44
N LEU A 48 -2.51 -7.36 -17.14
CA LEU A 48 -2.92 -8.36 -16.18
C LEU A 48 -4.20 -7.91 -15.46
N GLN A 49 -5.08 -8.86 -15.14
CA GLN A 49 -6.16 -8.60 -14.21
C GLN A 49 -5.60 -8.23 -12.82
N SER A 50 -6.18 -7.23 -12.16
CA SER A 50 -5.74 -6.74 -10.85
C SER A 50 -4.24 -6.35 -10.76
N PRO A 51 -3.76 -5.38 -11.56
CA PRO A 51 -2.33 -5.02 -11.64
C PRO A 51 -1.68 -4.71 -10.28
N PHE A 52 -2.39 -3.97 -9.41
CA PHE A 52 -1.89 -3.62 -8.09
C PHE A 52 -1.68 -4.84 -7.19
N VAL A 53 -2.64 -5.77 -7.15
CA VAL A 53 -2.51 -6.97 -6.30
C VAL A 53 -1.29 -7.79 -6.72
N LYS A 54 -1.05 -7.94 -8.03
CA LYS A 54 0.12 -8.65 -8.56
C LYS A 54 1.41 -7.94 -8.27
N TYR A 55 1.44 -6.62 -8.44
CA TYR A 55 2.58 -5.80 -8.06
C TYR A 55 2.90 -5.97 -6.57
N SER A 56 1.91 -5.76 -5.71
CA SER A 56 2.08 -5.82 -4.26
C SER A 56 2.56 -7.19 -3.81
N LEU A 57 2.05 -8.28 -4.40
CA LEU A 57 2.52 -9.64 -4.12
C LEU A 57 4.02 -9.81 -4.44
N ASN A 58 4.46 -9.34 -5.61
CA ASN A 58 5.86 -9.44 -6.03
C ASN A 58 6.78 -8.43 -5.30
N ASN A 59 6.21 -7.35 -4.75
CA ASN A 59 6.91 -6.34 -3.95
C ASN A 59 6.74 -6.56 -2.43
N SER A 60 6.30 -7.75 -2.00
CA SER A 60 6.03 -8.02 -0.57
C SER A 60 7.26 -8.42 0.25
N ILE A 61 8.43 -8.60 -0.38
CA ILE A 61 9.66 -9.00 0.33
C ILE A 61 9.99 -8.01 1.46
N ILE A 62 9.99 -6.70 1.17
CA ILE A 62 10.32 -5.67 2.16
C ILE A 62 9.32 -5.68 3.34
N PRO A 63 7.99 -5.61 3.12
CA PRO A 63 7.02 -5.71 4.21
C PRO A 63 7.09 -7.00 5.03
N ILE A 64 7.32 -8.15 4.37
CA ILE A 64 7.42 -9.45 5.05
C ILE A 64 8.65 -9.47 5.94
N VAL A 65 9.81 -9.09 5.44
CA VAL A 65 11.05 -9.04 6.23
C VAL A 65 10.91 -8.10 7.41
N PHE A 66 10.33 -6.91 7.20
CA PHE A 66 10.07 -5.96 8.29
C PHE A 66 9.15 -6.54 9.37
N THR A 67 8.05 -7.17 8.95
CA THR A 67 7.07 -7.77 9.88
C THR A 67 7.68 -8.92 10.67
N LEU A 68 8.46 -9.80 10.02
CA LEU A 68 9.18 -10.89 10.69
C LEU A 68 10.21 -10.36 11.68
N TYR A 69 10.98 -9.33 11.29
CA TYR A 69 11.94 -8.69 12.17
C TYR A 69 11.26 -8.07 13.41
N TYR A 70 10.13 -7.39 13.23
CA TYR A 70 9.34 -6.85 14.32
C TYR A 70 8.87 -7.95 15.29
N ILE A 71 8.30 -9.05 14.77
CA ILE A 71 7.86 -10.19 15.60
C ILE A 71 9.05 -10.80 16.36
N PHE A 72 10.20 -10.97 15.70
CA PHE A 72 11.41 -11.49 16.35
C PHE A 72 11.86 -10.60 17.51
N ARG A 73 11.94 -9.28 17.28
CA ARG A 73 12.31 -8.32 18.33
C ARG A 73 11.29 -8.29 19.48
N PHE A 74 10.01 -8.46 19.18
CA PHE A 74 8.94 -8.55 20.17
C PHE A 74 9.08 -9.79 21.05
N ILE A 75 9.33 -10.97 20.45
CA ILE A 75 9.52 -12.23 21.19
C ILE A 75 10.70 -12.10 22.16
N ASN A 76 11.85 -11.63 21.68
CA ASN A 76 13.03 -11.47 22.55
C ASN A 76 12.75 -10.49 23.69
N PHE A 77 12.10 -9.36 23.39
CA PHE A 77 11.76 -8.39 24.42
C PHE A 77 10.84 -8.96 25.51
N GLN A 78 9.80 -9.70 25.14
CA GLN A 78 8.85 -10.26 26.10
C GLN A 78 9.44 -11.38 26.96
N LEU A 79 10.28 -12.23 26.38
CA LEU A 79 10.90 -13.34 27.11
C LEU A 79 12.04 -12.85 28.02
N ASP A 80 12.89 -11.95 27.52
CA ASP A 80 14.10 -11.54 28.22
C ASP A 80 13.86 -10.39 29.21
N SER A 81 12.98 -9.45 28.89
CA SER A 81 12.78 -8.22 29.69
C SER A 81 11.56 -8.26 30.60
N GLU A 82 10.46 -8.88 30.17
CA GLU A 82 9.21 -8.96 30.96
C GLU A 82 9.03 -10.31 31.68
N ALA A 83 9.91 -11.28 31.44
CA ALA A 83 9.77 -12.66 31.93
C ALA A 83 8.36 -13.23 31.66
N ALA A 84 7.75 -12.85 30.53
CA ALA A 84 6.38 -13.20 30.21
C ALA A 84 6.25 -14.70 29.90
N THR A 85 5.17 -15.32 30.35
CA THR A 85 4.85 -16.71 29.99
C THR A 85 4.69 -16.85 28.48
N VAL A 86 5.23 -17.91 27.91
CA VAL A 86 5.15 -18.24 26.46
C VAL A 86 3.71 -18.14 25.94
N PHE A 87 2.72 -18.61 26.71
CA PHE A 87 1.31 -18.49 26.36
C PHE A 87 0.85 -17.04 26.15
N ASN A 88 1.28 -16.11 27.01
CA ASN A 88 0.94 -14.69 26.89
C ASN A 88 1.61 -14.05 25.67
N VAL A 89 2.83 -14.46 25.34
CA VAL A 89 3.51 -14.00 24.12
C VAL A 89 2.75 -14.46 22.88
N LEU A 90 2.32 -15.73 22.83
CA LEU A 90 1.58 -16.28 21.70
C LEU A 90 0.22 -15.59 21.50
N THR A 91 -0.53 -15.30 22.57
CA THR A 91 -1.79 -14.57 22.45
C THR A 91 -1.57 -13.16 21.89
N LYS A 92 -0.58 -12.42 22.38
CA LYS A 92 -0.19 -11.10 21.83
C LYS A 92 0.16 -11.18 20.34
N ILE A 93 0.95 -12.18 19.91
CA ILE A 93 1.29 -12.40 18.49
C ILE A 93 0.05 -12.70 17.66
N LEU A 94 -0.85 -13.56 18.14
CA LEU A 94 -2.09 -13.88 17.43
C LEU A 94 -2.95 -12.62 17.21
N GLY A 95 -3.08 -11.77 18.23
CA GLY A 95 -3.78 -10.48 18.09
C GLY A 95 -3.18 -9.62 17.00
N PHE A 96 -1.86 -9.46 17.03
CA PHE A 96 -1.13 -8.73 16.00
C PHE A 96 -1.34 -9.30 14.58
N ILE A 97 -1.19 -10.62 14.39
CA ILE A 97 -1.35 -11.26 13.08
C ILE A 97 -2.79 -11.11 12.57
N ILE A 98 -3.79 -11.32 13.42
CA ILE A 98 -5.21 -11.19 13.03
C ILE A 98 -5.49 -9.74 12.61
N GLY A 99 -5.08 -8.75 13.40
CA GLY A 99 -5.24 -7.34 13.05
C GLY A 99 -4.55 -7.03 11.72
N TYR A 100 -3.33 -7.51 11.54
CA TYR A 100 -2.57 -7.29 10.31
C TYR A 100 -3.26 -7.87 9.06
N LEU A 101 -3.73 -9.12 9.16
CA LEU A 101 -4.38 -9.82 8.06
C LEU A 101 -5.75 -9.21 7.70
N ILE A 102 -6.54 -8.76 8.67
CA ILE A 102 -7.86 -8.16 8.41
C ILE A 102 -7.73 -6.97 7.47
N VAL A 103 -6.87 -5.99 7.81
CA VAL A 103 -6.70 -4.78 6.99
C VAL A 103 -6.08 -5.11 5.64
N LEU A 104 -5.15 -6.07 5.60
CA LEU A 104 -4.47 -6.47 4.37
C LEU A 104 -5.45 -7.14 3.39
N VAL A 105 -6.25 -8.10 3.88
CA VAL A 105 -7.24 -8.82 3.08
C VAL A 105 -8.34 -7.87 2.62
N LEU A 106 -8.89 -7.03 3.50
CA LEU A 106 -9.92 -6.05 3.13
C LEU A 106 -9.41 -5.08 2.06
N SER A 107 -8.18 -4.59 2.21
CA SER A 107 -7.57 -3.70 1.21
C SER A 107 -7.39 -4.41 -0.13
N TYR A 108 -6.85 -5.63 -0.16
CA TYR A 108 -6.66 -6.38 -1.40
C TYR A 108 -7.98 -6.79 -2.06
N LEU A 109 -9.01 -7.12 -1.29
CA LEU A 109 -10.35 -7.37 -1.82
C LEU A 109 -10.92 -6.12 -2.48
N TYR A 110 -10.84 -4.97 -1.82
CA TYR A 110 -11.22 -3.68 -2.39
C TYR A 110 -10.48 -3.41 -3.70
N PHE A 111 -9.15 -3.49 -3.72
CA PHE A 111 -8.39 -3.25 -4.94
C PHE A 111 -8.70 -4.26 -6.04
N LYS A 112 -9.01 -5.51 -5.71
CA LYS A 112 -9.40 -6.52 -6.70
C LYS A 112 -10.76 -6.18 -7.33
N THR A 113 -11.76 -5.82 -6.53
CA THR A 113 -13.09 -5.49 -7.04
C THR A 113 -13.06 -4.21 -7.86
N THR A 114 -12.44 -3.13 -7.34
CA THR A 114 -12.41 -1.85 -8.05
C THR A 114 -11.60 -1.92 -9.35
N ASN A 115 -10.53 -2.75 -9.41
CA ASN A 115 -9.79 -2.96 -10.66
C ASN A 115 -10.60 -3.71 -11.73
N LEU A 116 -11.54 -4.60 -11.35
CA LEU A 116 -12.36 -5.34 -12.31
C LEU A 116 -13.41 -4.46 -12.99
N ASP A 117 -14.04 -3.56 -12.23
CA ASP A 117 -15.03 -2.62 -12.78
C ASP A 117 -14.40 -1.64 -13.78
N ILE A 118 -13.14 -1.25 -13.53
CA ILE A 118 -12.38 -0.34 -14.41
C ILE A 118 -12.11 -0.97 -15.78
N VAL A 119 -11.64 -2.23 -15.83
CA VAL A 119 -11.36 -2.92 -17.11
C VAL A 119 -12.64 -3.07 -17.93
N LYS A 120 -13.76 -3.37 -17.27
CA LYS A 120 -15.06 -3.52 -17.92
C LYS A 120 -15.58 -2.19 -18.48
N HIS A 121 -15.52 -1.11 -17.70
CA HIS A 121 -15.97 0.21 -18.16
C HIS A 121 -15.05 0.84 -19.22
N LEU A 122 -13.75 0.58 -19.18
CA LEU A 122 -12.83 1.03 -20.24
C LEU A 122 -13.09 0.29 -21.55
N ALA A 123 -13.30 -1.04 -21.50
CA ALA A 123 -13.64 -1.83 -22.69
C ALA A 123 -14.94 -1.36 -23.36
N GLU A 124 -15.91 -0.89 -22.58
CA GLU A 124 -17.18 -0.35 -23.08
C GLU A 124 -17.08 1.10 -23.61
N ASN A 125 -16.07 1.89 -23.19
CA ASN A 125 -15.99 3.34 -23.46
C ASN A 125 -14.78 3.80 -24.28
N VAL A 126 -13.99 2.89 -24.87
CA VAL A 126 -12.80 3.20 -25.69
C VAL A 126 -13.11 4.25 -26.77
N ASP A 127 -14.32 4.26 -27.33
CA ASP A 127 -14.69 5.17 -28.42
C ASP A 127 -15.06 6.61 -27.99
N LYS A 128 -15.35 6.87 -26.71
CA LYS A 128 -15.93 8.17 -26.28
C LYS A 128 -15.06 9.00 -25.33
N THR A 129 -14.10 8.42 -24.63
CA THR A 129 -13.30 9.12 -23.59
C THR A 129 -11.92 9.63 -24.04
N ILE A 130 -11.59 9.56 -25.34
CA ILE A 130 -10.29 10.03 -25.87
C ILE A 130 -10.15 11.58 -25.83
N ARG A 131 -11.21 12.33 -25.51
CA ARG A 131 -11.30 13.77 -25.82
C ARG A 131 -11.16 14.80 -24.68
N LYS A 132 -10.85 14.46 -23.42
CA LYS A 132 -10.82 15.48 -22.35
C LYS A 132 -9.64 15.39 -21.38
N SER A 133 -8.56 16.11 -21.71
CA SER A 133 -7.84 17.10 -20.87
C SER A 133 -6.37 17.22 -21.30
N ARG A 134 -5.90 18.44 -21.58
CA ARG A 134 -4.55 18.73 -22.11
C ARG A 134 -3.45 18.54 -21.04
N LEU A 135 -3.82 18.65 -19.76
CA LEU A 135 -2.91 18.51 -18.61
C LEU A 135 -2.60 17.04 -18.27
N GLN A 136 -3.57 16.10 -18.41
CA GLN A 136 -3.28 14.67 -18.24
C GLN A 136 -2.39 14.12 -19.36
N ARG A 137 -2.48 14.66 -20.60
CA ARG A 137 -1.67 14.20 -21.73
C ARG A 137 -0.16 14.40 -21.55
N VAL A 138 0.27 15.46 -20.87
CA VAL A 138 1.71 15.72 -20.63
C VAL A 138 2.26 14.70 -19.62
N ASN A 139 1.49 14.36 -18.59
CA ASN A 139 1.88 13.33 -17.62
C ASN A 139 1.97 11.92 -18.21
N VAL A 140 1.04 11.59 -19.11
CA VAL A 140 1.01 10.34 -19.85
C VAL A 140 2.20 10.24 -20.81
N MET A 141 2.49 11.28 -21.61
CA MET A 141 3.52 11.19 -22.66
C MET A 141 4.96 11.08 -22.14
N ASP A 142 5.29 11.75 -21.03
CA ASP A 142 6.62 11.61 -20.42
C ASP A 142 6.82 10.22 -19.78
N ARG A 143 5.78 9.67 -19.15
CA ARG A 143 5.81 8.29 -18.64
C ARG A 143 5.97 7.28 -19.77
N LEU A 144 5.38 7.55 -20.96
CA LEU A 144 5.63 6.74 -22.15
C LEU A 144 7.08 6.82 -22.63
N ASN A 145 7.71 8.00 -22.53
CA ASN A 145 9.11 8.19 -22.90
C ASN A 145 10.07 7.54 -21.87
N MET A 146 9.76 7.61 -20.57
CA MET A 146 10.49 6.90 -19.51
C MET A 146 10.31 5.38 -19.60
N ALA A 147 9.11 4.89 -19.87
CA ALA A 147 8.84 3.47 -20.07
C ALA A 147 9.50 2.91 -21.34
N LYS A 148 9.78 3.76 -22.35
CA LYS A 148 10.58 3.40 -23.53
C LYS A 148 12.06 3.25 -23.22
N THR A 149 12.61 4.10 -22.34
CA THR A 149 14.05 4.18 -22.03
C THR A 149 14.46 3.26 -20.86
N GLN A 150 13.58 3.02 -19.89
CA GLN A 150 13.84 2.21 -18.69
C GLN A 150 13.02 0.90 -18.70
N LYS A 151 13.27 0.03 -19.68
CA LYS A 151 12.63 -1.30 -19.71
C LYS A 151 13.33 -2.24 -18.75
N ALA A 152 12.70 -2.55 -17.61
CA ALA A 152 13.09 -3.72 -16.83
C ALA A 152 12.67 -4.98 -17.60
N ILE A 153 13.64 -5.80 -18.00
CA ILE A 153 13.35 -7.10 -18.62
C ILE A 153 12.97 -8.07 -17.50
N ILE A 154 11.67 -8.22 -17.27
CA ILE A 154 11.13 -9.20 -16.33
C ILE A 154 10.74 -10.43 -17.12
N THR A 155 11.30 -11.59 -16.77
CA THR A 155 11.03 -12.88 -17.44
C THR A 155 9.85 -13.62 -16.82
N SER A 156 9.64 -13.45 -15.51
CA SER A 156 8.64 -14.16 -14.73
C SER A 156 8.10 -13.31 -13.57
N TYR A 157 6.88 -13.58 -13.15
CA TYR A 157 6.25 -12.99 -11.96
C TYR A 157 5.48 -14.06 -11.17
N ILE A 158 5.29 -13.84 -9.88
CA ILE A 158 4.48 -14.68 -9.00
C ILE A 158 3.02 -14.27 -9.16
N ASP A 159 2.16 -15.24 -9.47
CA ASP A 159 0.71 -15.11 -9.53
C ASP A 159 0.10 -15.89 -8.36
N PHE A 160 -0.96 -15.33 -7.78
CA PHE A 160 -1.65 -15.94 -6.65
C PHE A 160 -2.34 -17.27 -7.06
N PRO A 161 -2.32 -18.32 -6.23
CA PRO A 161 -1.73 -18.38 -4.89
C PRO A 161 -0.21 -18.53 -4.87
N PHE A 162 0.40 -19.38 -5.72
CA PHE A 162 1.86 -19.61 -5.73
C PHE A 162 2.37 -20.09 -7.11
N SER A 163 1.85 -19.54 -8.21
CA SER A 163 2.26 -19.94 -9.57
C SER A 163 3.27 -18.95 -10.16
N ILE A 164 4.40 -19.44 -10.67
CA ILE A 164 5.33 -18.61 -11.44
C ILE A 164 4.85 -18.56 -12.89
N LYS A 165 4.50 -17.37 -13.38
CA LYS A 165 4.06 -17.14 -14.76
C LYS A 165 5.11 -16.36 -15.53
N LYS A 166 5.35 -16.75 -16.78
CA LYS A 166 6.22 -16.02 -17.69
C LYS A 166 5.50 -14.77 -18.22
N THR A 167 6.24 -13.68 -18.35
CA THR A 167 5.75 -12.49 -19.05
C THR A 167 5.73 -12.79 -20.55
N LYS A 168 4.69 -12.35 -21.28
CA LYS A 168 4.79 -12.29 -22.75
C LYS A 168 5.31 -10.88 -23.08
N ASN A 169 6.40 -10.76 -23.85
CA ASN A 169 7.00 -9.45 -24.14
C ASN A 169 6.44 -8.78 -25.42
N ASN A 170 5.59 -9.48 -26.19
CA ASN A 170 5.03 -8.96 -27.43
C ASN A 170 3.59 -8.51 -27.21
N TYR A 171 3.37 -7.20 -27.06
CA TYR A 171 2.02 -6.65 -26.97
C TYR A 171 1.84 -5.38 -27.83
N PRO A 172 0.88 -5.39 -28.77
CA PRO A 172 0.41 -4.21 -29.51
C PRO A 172 -0.78 -3.59 -28.78
N VAL A 173 -0.64 -3.29 -27.48
CA VAL A 173 -1.71 -2.65 -26.70
C VAL A 173 -1.46 -1.16 -26.64
N ASP A 174 -2.50 -0.39 -26.97
CA ASP A 174 -2.45 1.06 -27.01
C ASP A 174 -1.96 1.61 -25.67
N ARG A 175 -0.76 2.19 -25.72
CA ARG A 175 -0.01 2.64 -24.55
C ARG A 175 -0.78 3.65 -23.69
N GLU A 176 -1.70 4.37 -24.33
CA GLU A 176 -2.61 5.31 -23.66
C GLU A 176 -3.62 4.61 -22.74
N THR A 177 -4.11 3.43 -23.11
CA THR A 177 -5.08 2.66 -22.32
C THR A 177 -4.44 2.09 -21.06
N ILE A 178 -3.19 1.63 -21.16
CA ILE A 178 -2.40 1.13 -20.03
C ILE A 178 -2.19 2.26 -19.00
N LEU A 179 -1.85 3.46 -19.46
CA LEU A 179 -1.64 4.60 -18.57
C LEU A 179 -2.91 5.08 -17.87
N LYS A 180 -4.06 5.04 -18.55
CA LYS A 180 -5.35 5.35 -17.92
C LYS A 180 -5.72 4.35 -16.81
N VAL A 181 -5.41 3.06 -16.97
CA VAL A 181 -5.61 2.05 -15.91
C VAL A 181 -4.72 2.34 -14.70
N PHE A 182 -3.48 2.80 -14.93
CA PHE A 182 -2.58 3.20 -13.85
C PHE A 182 -3.08 4.45 -13.10
N ASP A 183 -3.53 5.48 -13.82
CA ASP A 183 -4.01 6.74 -13.22
C ASP A 183 -5.35 6.56 -12.46
N GLN A 184 -6.25 5.69 -12.95
CA GLN A 184 -7.54 5.43 -12.27
C GLN A 184 -7.38 4.56 -11.01
N ASN A 185 -6.53 3.53 -11.06
CA ASN A 185 -6.23 2.69 -9.89
C ASN A 185 -5.52 3.51 -8.79
N GLN A 186 -4.77 4.55 -9.18
CA GLN A 186 -4.17 5.50 -8.26
C GLN A 186 -5.21 6.39 -7.53
N LEU A 187 -6.29 6.80 -8.19
CA LEU A 187 -7.38 7.55 -7.54
C LEU A 187 -8.11 6.73 -6.47
N ASN A 188 -8.33 5.43 -6.71
CA ASN A 188 -8.95 4.55 -5.70
C ASN A 188 -8.05 4.38 -4.47
N ALA A 189 -6.74 4.28 -4.69
CA ALA A 189 -5.78 4.23 -3.60
C ALA A 189 -5.77 5.52 -2.76
N LEU A 190 -5.93 6.68 -3.41
CA LEU A 190 -6.10 7.98 -2.74
C LEU A 190 -7.41 8.05 -1.94
N LEU A 191 -8.51 7.44 -2.41
CA LEU A 191 -9.79 7.43 -1.71
C LEU A 191 -9.76 6.60 -0.41
N ILE A 192 -9.19 5.39 -0.44
CA ILE A 192 -8.98 4.60 0.80
C ILE A 192 -8.15 5.41 1.79
N GLN A 193 -7.14 6.13 1.29
CA GLN A 193 -6.26 6.91 2.14
C GLN A 193 -6.94 8.14 2.74
N PHE A 194 -7.78 8.82 1.98
CA PHE A 194 -8.58 9.93 2.51
C PHE A 194 -9.47 9.45 3.66
N PHE A 195 -10.04 8.25 3.54
CA PHE A 195 -10.80 7.63 4.62
C PHE A 195 -9.93 7.30 5.85
N ALA A 196 -8.74 6.73 5.66
CA ALA A 196 -7.80 6.47 6.77
C ALA A 196 -7.35 7.76 7.49
N PHE A 197 -7.11 8.84 6.73
CA PHE A 197 -6.80 10.16 7.27
C PHE A 197 -7.95 10.72 8.11
N ILE A 198 -9.20 10.61 7.63
CA ILE A 198 -10.38 11.00 8.40
C ILE A 198 -10.47 10.21 9.71
N ILE A 199 -10.22 8.89 9.69
CA ILE A 199 -10.20 8.07 10.91
C ILE A 199 -9.17 8.59 11.91
N ILE A 200 -7.96 8.93 11.45
CA ILE A 200 -6.90 9.44 12.33
C ILE A 200 -7.28 10.79 12.93
N LEU A 201 -7.81 11.71 12.13
CA LEU A 201 -8.29 13.00 12.62
C LEU A 201 -9.42 12.81 13.63
N PHE A 202 -10.37 11.92 13.33
CA PHE A 202 -11.45 11.58 14.23
C PHE A 202 -10.92 11.06 15.58
N LEU A 203 -10.04 10.05 15.56
CA LEU A 203 -9.42 9.52 16.79
C LEU A 203 -8.65 10.60 17.56
N GLY A 204 -7.96 11.50 16.85
CA GLY A 204 -7.22 12.61 17.46
C GLY A 204 -8.13 13.66 18.11
N LEU A 205 -9.26 14.00 17.49
CA LEU A 205 -10.25 14.94 18.04
C LEU A 205 -10.86 14.43 19.33
N PHE A 206 -11.03 13.11 19.46
CA PHE A 206 -11.62 12.46 20.63
C PHE A 206 -10.57 11.86 21.57
N ARG A 207 -9.38 12.47 21.67
CA ARG A 207 -8.29 11.97 22.53
C ARG A 207 -8.68 11.88 24.01
N ASP A 208 -9.61 12.69 24.50
CA ASP A 208 -10.02 12.67 25.91
C ASP A 208 -10.86 11.43 26.27
N ILE A 209 -11.29 10.68 25.26
CA ILE A 209 -12.07 9.46 25.42
C ILE A 209 -11.11 8.26 25.43
N SER A 210 -10.99 7.60 26.60
CA SER A 210 -9.99 6.54 26.82
C SER A 210 -10.07 5.37 25.82
N TRP A 211 -11.25 5.02 25.30
CA TRP A 211 -11.41 3.94 24.32
C TRP A 211 -11.10 4.35 22.87
N LEU A 212 -10.88 5.64 22.60
CA LEU A 212 -10.40 6.14 21.31
C LEU A 212 -8.88 6.42 21.33
N GLN A 213 -8.25 6.32 22.50
CA GLN A 213 -6.79 6.39 22.65
C GLN A 213 -6.13 5.09 22.20
N ILE A 214 -5.80 5.00 20.91
CA ILE A 214 -5.05 3.86 20.35
C ILE A 214 -3.60 3.83 20.87
N PRO A 215 -2.92 2.67 20.83
CA PRO A 215 -1.51 2.58 21.20
C PRO A 215 -0.63 3.55 20.41
N ALA A 216 0.33 4.18 21.08
CA ALA A 216 1.24 5.14 20.45
C ALA A 216 1.94 4.59 19.20
N ALA A 217 2.30 3.30 19.21
CA ALA A 217 2.88 2.62 18.06
C ALA A 217 1.95 2.63 16.83
N ALA A 218 0.65 2.41 17.02
CA ALA A 218 -0.33 2.45 15.94
C ALA A 218 -0.50 3.87 15.39
N SER A 219 -0.55 4.90 16.26
CA SER A 219 -0.61 6.31 15.84
C SER A 219 0.60 6.70 14.99
N VAL A 220 1.81 6.29 15.39
CA VAL A 220 3.05 6.57 14.65
C VAL A 220 3.03 5.88 13.27
N LEU A 221 2.59 4.62 13.19
CA LEU A 221 2.47 3.91 11.91
C LEU A 221 1.47 4.59 10.97
N LEU A 222 0.33 5.01 11.50
CA LEU A 222 -0.69 5.73 10.76
C LEU A 222 -0.19 7.10 10.26
N LEU A 223 0.55 7.83 11.08
CA LEU A 223 1.21 9.08 10.67
C LEU A 223 2.21 8.84 9.54
N PHE A 224 3.10 7.85 9.66
CA PHE A 224 4.04 7.50 8.59
C PHE A 224 3.34 7.03 7.31
N SER A 225 2.19 6.36 7.44
CA SER A 225 1.36 5.98 6.28
C SER A 225 0.89 7.21 5.52
N ILE A 226 0.41 8.24 6.23
CA ILE A 226 0.00 9.52 5.63
C ILE A 226 1.21 10.18 4.95
N LEU A 227 2.36 10.27 5.63
CA LEU A 227 3.56 10.91 5.09
C LEU A 227 4.09 10.22 3.82
N LEU A 228 4.12 8.88 3.80
CA LEU A 228 4.52 8.12 2.62
C LEU A 228 3.59 8.39 1.43
N LEU A 229 2.28 8.36 1.66
CA LEU A 229 1.30 8.57 0.61
C LEU A 229 1.26 10.02 0.14
N PHE A 230 1.44 10.96 1.05
CA PHE A 230 1.65 12.37 0.71
C PHE A 230 2.88 12.52 -0.20
N THR A 231 4.00 11.87 0.15
CA THR A 231 5.20 11.87 -0.70
C THR A 231 4.93 11.27 -2.08
N GLY A 232 4.18 10.17 -2.15
CA GLY A 232 3.73 9.57 -3.41
C GLY A 232 2.85 10.51 -4.25
N ALA A 233 1.93 11.23 -3.61
CA ALA A 233 1.04 12.20 -4.26
C ALA A 233 1.80 13.46 -4.71
N VAL A 234 2.72 13.97 -3.90
CA VAL A 234 3.59 15.11 -4.21
C VAL A 234 4.50 14.76 -5.38
N TYR A 235 5.15 13.59 -5.37
CA TYR A 235 5.96 13.14 -6.50
C TYR A 235 5.11 13.01 -7.77
N TYR A 236 3.90 12.46 -7.65
CA TYR A 236 2.96 12.37 -8.76
C TYR A 236 2.61 13.74 -9.35
N TRP A 237 2.38 14.75 -8.49
CA TRP A 237 1.95 16.07 -8.93
C TRP A 237 3.11 16.97 -9.40
N LEU A 238 4.26 16.90 -8.74
CA LEU A 238 5.40 17.79 -8.98
C LEU A 238 6.44 17.23 -9.97
N LYS A 239 6.48 15.92 -10.25
CA LYS A 239 7.50 15.28 -11.12
C LYS A 239 8.92 15.87 -10.90
N ASP A 240 9.48 16.55 -11.92
CA ASP A 240 10.85 17.12 -12.00
C ASP A 240 11.03 18.44 -11.22
N TRP A 241 9.94 19.06 -10.75
CA TRP A 241 9.99 20.26 -9.89
C TRP A 241 10.16 19.91 -8.39
N ALA A 242 10.25 18.64 -8.03
CA ALA A 242 10.56 18.22 -6.67
C ALA A 242 12.00 18.58 -6.25
N ILE A 243 12.95 18.64 -7.20
CA ILE A 243 14.36 18.94 -6.92
C ILE A 243 14.56 20.41 -6.52
N PRO A 244 13.97 21.42 -7.20
CA PRO A 244 14.08 22.82 -6.79
C PRO A 244 13.45 23.15 -5.43
N ILE A 245 12.39 22.46 -5.02
CA ILE A 245 11.62 22.82 -3.81
C ILE A 245 12.27 22.30 -2.51
N PHE A 246 13.08 21.24 -2.57
CA PHE A 246 13.83 20.75 -1.41
C PHE A 246 15.22 21.39 -1.26
N LEU A 247 15.66 22.17 -2.25
CA LEU A 247 16.96 22.86 -2.27
C LEU A 247 16.87 24.37 -2.00
N ILE A 248 15.67 24.89 -1.74
CA ILE A 248 15.39 26.26 -1.29
C ILE A 248 14.87 26.19 0.14
#